data_AF-A0A968BAT4-F1
#
_entry.id   AF-A0A968BAT4-F1
#
_cell.length_a   1.000
_cell.length_b   1.000
_cell.length_c   1.000
_cell.angle_alpha   90.00
_cell.angle_beta   90.00
_cell.angle_gamma   90.00
#
_symmetry.space_group_name_H-M   'P 1'
#
loop_
_entity.id
_entity.type
_entity.pdbx_description
1 polymer ?
#
loop_
_entity_poly.entity_id
_entity_poly.type
_entity_poly.pdbx_seq_one_letter_code
_entity_poly.pdbx_strand_id
1 'polypeptide(L)'
;MDGTVRDSRGRIVGQVGPDGQVWDDRGRGVGLIVSNGLVWDEIMRDVGAVKTDSCQIQDKMGQIIGQIQADGRILDAGGCQVGTVSDAPVILTGAAGLLLLLRP
;
A
#
# COMPACT_ATOMS: atom_id res chain seq x y z
N MET A 1 11.40 -11.65 4.36
CA MET A 1 10.02 -11.14 4.30
C MET A 1 10.09 -9.93 3.41
N ASP A 2 9.60 -10.07 2.18
CA ASP A 2 10.16 -9.32 1.07
C ASP A 2 9.20 -8.26 0.54
N GLY A 3 8.13 -7.93 1.27
CA GLY A 3 7.40 -6.67 1.05
C GLY A 3 6.72 -6.50 -0.30
N THR A 4 6.70 -7.54 -1.14
CA THR A 4 6.52 -7.38 -2.58
C THR A 4 5.05 -7.18 -2.91
N VAL A 5 4.78 -6.15 -3.70
CA VAL A 5 3.43 -5.82 -4.16
C VAL A 5 3.31 -6.13 -5.64
N ARG A 6 2.19 -6.77 -6.00
CA ARG A 6 1.91 -7.16 -7.38
C ARG A 6 0.60 -6.54 -7.87
N ASP A 7 0.56 -6.20 -9.15
CA ASP A 7 -0.67 -5.77 -9.83
C ASP A 7 -1.64 -6.94 -10.05
N SER A 8 -2.83 -6.65 -10.58
CA SER A 8 -3.85 -7.65 -10.92
C SER A 8 -3.40 -8.69 -11.96
N ARG A 9 -2.28 -8.46 -12.65
CA ARG A 9 -1.65 -9.39 -13.60
C ARG A 9 -0.50 -10.18 -12.97
N GLY A 10 -0.24 -10.01 -11.67
CA GLY A 10 0.83 -10.67 -10.94
C GLY A 10 2.22 -10.07 -11.18
N ARG A 11 2.33 -8.92 -11.85
CA ARG A 11 3.62 -8.24 -12.06
C ARG A 11 4.00 -7.46 -10.82
N ILE A 12 5.27 -7.50 -10.45
CA ILE A 12 5.79 -6.70 -9.33
C ILE A 12 5.71 -5.22 -9.72
N VAL A 13 5.08 -4.43 -8.87
CA VAL A 13 4.96 -2.97 -9.04
C VAL A 13 5.77 -2.21 -8.01
N GLY A 14 6.20 -2.88 -6.94
CA GLY A 14 7.03 -2.28 -5.91
C GLY A 14 7.25 -3.20 -4.72
N GLN A 15 7.94 -2.68 -3.73
CA GLN A 15 8.36 -3.39 -2.54
C GLN A 15 8.26 -2.48 -1.31
N VAL A 16 7.91 -3.05 -0.16
CA VAL A 16 7.89 -2.35 1.13
C VAL A 16 8.92 -2.96 2.08
N GLY A 17 9.72 -2.11 2.68
CA GLY A 17 10.77 -2.49 3.61
C GLY A 17 10.24 -2.77 5.01
N PRO A 18 11.03 -3.48 5.83
CA PRO A 18 10.70 -3.66 7.25
C PRO A 18 10.67 -2.35 8.04
N ASP A 19 11.33 -1.30 7.53
CA ASP A 19 11.33 0.07 8.04
C ASP A 19 10.17 0.94 7.50
N GLY A 20 9.30 0.36 6.66
CA GLY A 20 8.19 1.05 6.01
C GLY A 20 8.57 1.85 4.77
N GLN A 21 9.84 1.85 4.35
CA GLN A 21 10.26 2.49 3.11
C GLN A 21 9.61 1.78 1.92
N VAL A 22 9.17 2.55 0.93
CA VAL A 22 8.48 2.03 -0.26
C VAL A 22 9.36 2.24 -1.48
N TRP A 23 9.58 1.19 -2.25
CA TRP A 23 10.31 1.24 -3.52
C TRP A 23 9.42 0.84 -4.71
N ASP A 24 9.64 1.47 -5.86
CA ASP A 24 9.03 1.06 -7.12
C ASP A 24 9.70 -0.20 -7.71
N ASP A 25 9.17 -0.68 -8.84
CA ASP A 25 9.70 -1.82 -9.59
C ASP A 25 11.13 -1.61 -10.13
N ARG A 26 11.63 -0.37 -10.09
CA ARG A 26 12.99 0.02 -10.49
C ARG A 26 13.92 0.21 -9.28
N GLY A 27 13.44 -0.02 -8.06
CA GLY A 27 14.21 0.13 -6.83
C GLY A 27 14.37 1.58 -6.36
N ARG A 28 13.59 2.53 -6.89
CA ARG A 28 13.59 3.92 -6.42
C ARG A 28 12.66 4.07 -5.22
N GLY A 29 13.12 4.72 -4.17
CA GLY A 29 12.29 5.03 -3.00
C GLY A 29 11.21 6.06 -3.38
N VAL A 30 9.94 5.66 -3.36
CA VAL A 30 8.79 6.50 -3.76
C VAL A 30 7.95 6.96 -2.58
N GLY A 31 8.22 6.47 -1.37
CA GLY A 31 7.50 6.87 -0.18
C GLY A 31 7.94 6.17 1.10
N LEU A 32 7.17 6.44 2.15
CA LEU A 32 7.38 5.92 3.49
C LEU A 32 6.02 5.68 4.16
N ILE A 33 5.83 4.49 4.71
CA ILE A 33 4.74 4.19 5.65
C ILE A 33 5.30 4.26 7.06
N VAL A 34 4.69 5.10 7.89
CA VAL A 34 5.07 5.25 9.29
C VAL A 34 4.16 4.41 10.19
N SER A 35 4.58 4.20 11.45
CA SER A 35 3.98 3.24 12.40
C SER A 35 2.50 3.44 12.72
N ASN A 36 1.92 4.60 12.42
CA ASN A 36 0.49 4.89 12.56
C ASN A 36 -0.33 4.61 11.29
N GLY A 37 0.27 4.03 10.26
CA GLY A 37 -0.37 3.73 8.98
C GLY A 37 -0.47 4.92 8.02
N LEU A 38 0.10 6.09 8.35
CA LEU A 38 0.19 7.21 7.40
C LEU A 38 1.17 6.87 6.27
N VAL A 39 0.82 7.35 5.07
CA VAL A 39 1.57 7.13 3.85
C VAL A 39 2.08 8.47 3.34
N TRP A 40 3.39 8.60 3.26
CA TRP A 40 4.05 9.78 2.72
C TRP A 40 4.67 9.48 1.35
N ASP A 41 4.63 10.47 0.47
CA ASP A 41 5.34 10.42 -0.80
C ASP A 41 6.85 10.72 -0.65
N GLU A 42 7.59 10.63 -1.75
CA GLU A 42 9.02 10.94 -1.85
C GLU A 42 9.42 12.34 -1.36
N ILE A 43 8.47 13.28 -1.26
CA ILE A 43 8.69 14.65 -0.76
C ILE A 43 8.01 14.91 0.59
N MET A 44 7.72 13.85 1.36
CA MET A 44 7.13 13.90 2.70
C MET A 44 5.76 14.61 2.76
N ARG A 45 4.95 14.49 1.71
CA ARG A 45 3.54 14.91 1.76
C ARG A 45 2.65 13.74 2.14
N ASP A 46 1.66 14.05 2.97
CA ASP A 46 0.60 13.10 3.32
C ASP A 46 -0.27 12.79 2.10
N VAL A 47 -0.30 11.51 1.72
CA VAL A 47 -1.09 10.99 0.60
C VAL A 47 -2.34 10.29 1.12
N GLY A 48 -2.33 9.82 2.37
CA GLY A 48 -3.43 9.07 2.96
C GLY A 48 -2.96 8.16 4.08
N ALA A 49 -3.85 7.27 4.49
CA ALA A 49 -3.65 6.41 5.65
C ALA A 49 -4.23 5.02 5.42
N VAL A 50 -3.59 4.02 6.02
CA VAL A 50 -4.10 2.66 6.08
C VAL A 50 -4.52 2.36 7.51
N LYS A 51 -5.81 2.12 7.68
CA LYS A 51 -6.43 1.79 8.95
C LYS A 51 -6.26 0.29 9.21
N THR A 52 -5.32 -0.05 10.08
CA THR A 52 -4.97 -1.45 10.41
C THR A 52 -6.09 -2.19 11.14
N ASP A 53 -6.94 -1.48 11.88
CA ASP A 53 -8.10 -2.04 12.60
C ASP A 53 -9.20 -2.57 11.65
N SER A 54 -9.39 -1.90 10.53
CA SER A 54 -10.47 -2.12 9.58
C SER A 54 -10.00 -2.58 8.21
N CYS A 55 -8.68 -2.66 8.01
CA CYS A 55 -8.03 -2.94 6.73
C CYS A 55 -8.48 -1.99 5.60
N GLN A 56 -8.89 -0.77 5.95
CA GLN A 56 -9.36 0.24 5.00
C GLN A 56 -8.24 1.17 4.57
N ILE A 57 -8.26 1.54 3.29
CA ILE A 57 -7.33 2.49 2.69
C ILE A 57 -8.07 3.82 2.53
N GLN A 58 -7.54 4.86 3.14
CA GLN A 58 -8.11 6.20 3.10
C GLN A 58 -7.18 7.16 2.37
N ASP A 59 -7.76 8.07 1.59
CA ASP A 59 -7.02 9.20 1.05
C ASP A 59 -6.72 10.26 2.13
N LYS A 60 -5.97 11.30 1.78
CA LYS A 60 -5.68 12.46 2.66
C LYS A 60 -6.92 13.17 3.21
N MET A 61 -8.10 12.98 2.61
CA MET A 61 -9.37 13.55 3.05
C MET A 61 -10.15 12.60 3.96
N GLY A 62 -9.63 11.40 4.23
CA GLY A 62 -10.27 10.36 5.03
C GLY A 62 -11.33 9.55 4.27
N GLN A 63 -11.44 9.72 2.94
CA GLN A 63 -12.36 8.93 2.12
C GLN A 63 -11.80 7.54 1.90
N ILE A 64 -12.64 6.51 2.08
CA ILE A 64 -12.25 5.12 1.81
C ILE A 64 -12.16 4.93 0.29
N ILE A 65 -10.96 4.68 -0.21
CA ILE A 65 -10.69 4.45 -1.63
C ILE A 65 -10.41 2.98 -1.95
N GLY A 66 -10.31 2.14 -0.92
CA GLY A 66 -10.07 0.71 -1.08
C GLY A 66 -10.01 -0.02 0.24
N GLN A 67 -9.81 -1.33 0.15
CA GLN A 67 -9.71 -2.21 1.29
C GLN A 67 -8.77 -3.37 1.00
N ILE A 68 -8.20 -3.93 2.05
CA ILE A 68 -7.37 -5.11 1.97
C ILE A 68 -8.11 -6.28 2.60
N GLN A 69 -8.10 -7.41 1.92
CA GLN A 69 -8.68 -8.65 2.42
C GLN A 69 -7.64 -9.45 3.21
N ALA A 70 -8.11 -10.30 4.12
CA ALA A 70 -7.27 -11.15 4.95
C ALA A 70 -6.40 -12.14 4.14
N ASP A 71 -6.78 -12.41 2.89
CA ASP A 71 -6.01 -13.25 1.95
C ASP A 71 -4.91 -12.47 1.18
N GLY A 72 -4.70 -11.19 1.50
CA GLY A 72 -3.70 -10.33 0.86
C GLY A 72 -4.17 -9.70 -0.45
N ARG A 73 -5.44 -9.85 -0.86
CA ARG A 73 -6.00 -9.13 -2.01
C ARG A 73 -6.26 -7.67 -1.66
N ILE A 74 -5.95 -6.78 -2.59
CA ILE A 74 -6.26 -5.35 -2.47
C ILE A 74 -7.37 -5.02 -3.46
N LEU A 75 -8.46 -4.45 -2.93
CA LEU A 75 -9.64 -4.05 -3.67
C LEU A 75 -9.76 -2.53 -3.68
N ASP A 76 -10.22 -1.97 -4.80
CA ASP A 76 -10.64 -0.57 -4.86
C ASP A 76 -12.01 -0.34 -4.20
N ALA A 77 -12.45 0.91 -4.12
CA ALA A 77 -13.77 1.29 -3.60
C ALA A 77 -14.95 0.63 -4.35
N GLY A 78 -14.73 0.19 -5.60
CA GLY A 78 -15.71 -0.55 -6.39
C GLY A 78 -15.69 -2.06 -6.13
N GLY A 79 -14.81 -2.55 -5.25
CA GLY A 79 -14.62 -3.97 -4.96
C GLY A 79 -13.84 -4.72 -6.05
N CYS A 80 -13.26 -4.04 -7.03
CA CYS A 80 -12.43 -4.66 -8.05
C CYS A 80 -11.02 -4.89 -7.53
N GLN A 81 -10.47 -6.07 -7.79
CA GLN A 81 -9.12 -6.40 -7.38
C GLN A 81 -8.09 -5.63 -8.20
N VAL A 82 -7.28 -4.82 -7.51
CA VAL A 82 -6.25 -3.97 -8.11
C VAL A 82 -4.84 -4.49 -7.88
N GLY A 83 -4.66 -5.39 -6.90
CA GLY A 83 -3.37 -5.99 -6.61
C GLY A 83 -3.43 -7.09 -5.57
N THR A 84 -2.27 -7.67 -5.28
CA THR A 84 -2.06 -8.67 -4.24
C THR A 84 -0.76 -8.41 -3.52
N VAL A 85 -0.76 -8.62 -2.20
CA VAL A 85 0.45 -8.68 -1.39
C VAL A 85 0.65 -10.11 -0.89
N SER A 86 1.89 -10.56 -0.88
CA SER A 86 2.23 -11.93 -0.50
C SER A 86 3.17 -11.92 0.70
N ASP A 87 2.70 -11.58 1.91
CA ASP A 87 3.31 -11.94 3.21
C ASP A 87 2.60 -11.27 4.41
N ALA A 88 3.07 -11.60 5.63
CA ALA A 88 2.66 -11.23 7.01
C ALA A 88 1.92 -9.88 7.26
N PRO A 89 1.09 -9.80 8.34
CA PRO A 89 0.21 -8.65 8.73
C PRO A 89 0.85 -7.26 8.76
N VAL A 90 2.16 -7.16 8.96
CA VAL A 90 2.89 -5.88 9.00
C VAL A 90 3.08 -5.28 7.60
N ILE A 91 3.13 -6.11 6.56
CA ILE A 91 3.35 -5.72 5.15
C ILE A 91 2.03 -5.35 4.46
N LEU A 92 0.91 -5.91 4.94
CA LEU A 92 -0.44 -5.55 4.51
C LEU A 92 -0.68 -4.03 4.61
N THR A 93 -0.23 -3.38 5.70
CA THR A 93 -0.36 -1.93 5.89
C THR A 93 0.41 -1.12 4.86
N GLY A 94 1.58 -1.59 4.44
CA GLY A 94 2.42 -0.85 3.51
C GLY A 94 2.05 -1.03 2.03
N ALA A 95 1.59 -2.22 1.67
CA ALA A 95 1.19 -2.52 0.29
C ALA A 95 -0.06 -1.76 -0.15
N ALA A 96 -0.96 -1.45 0.78
CA ALA A 96 -2.08 -0.54 0.51
C ALA A 96 -1.62 0.89 0.22
N GLY A 97 -0.62 1.38 0.95
CA GLY A 97 -0.01 2.69 0.70
C GLY A 97 0.66 2.78 -0.66
N LEU A 98 1.17 1.67 -1.20
CA LEU A 98 1.75 1.63 -2.53
C LEU A 98 0.71 1.97 -3.63
N LEU A 99 -0.57 1.64 -3.45
CA LEU A 99 -1.62 2.00 -4.42
C LEU A 99 -1.94 3.49 -4.43
N LEU A 100 -1.73 4.19 -3.31
CA LEU A 100 -1.79 5.66 -3.24
C LEU A 100 -0.59 6.31 -3.95
N LEU A 101 0.57 5.64 -4.00
CA LEU A 101 1.81 6.18 -4.57
C LEU A 101 2.00 5.86 -6.05
N LEU A 102 1.44 4.74 -6.54
CA LEU A 102 1.63 4.28 -7.92
C LEU A 102 0.45 4.56 -8.85
N ARG A 103 -0.68 5.05 -8.34
CA ARG A 103 -1.78 5.54 -9.16
C ARG A 103 -1.91 7.06 -9.00
N PRO A 104 -1.44 7.86 -9.98
CA PRO A 104 -1.75 9.29 -10.03
C PRO A 104 -3.25 9.55 -10.23
#